data_AF-A0A382N330-F1
#
_entry.id   AF-A0A382N330-F1
#
_cell.length_a   1.000
_cell.length_b   1.000
_cell.length_c   1.000
_cell.angle_alpha   90.00
_cell.angle_beta   90.00
_cell.angle_gamma   90.00
#
_symmetry.space_group_name_H-M   'P 1'
#
loop_
_entity.id
_entity.type
_entity.pdbx_description
1 polymer ?
#
loop_
_entity_poly.entity_id
_entity_poly.type
_entity_poly.pdbx_seq_one_letter_code
_entity_poly.pdbx_strand_id
1 'polypeptide(L)'
;SYPDKALMMYEIPMWDEEITEMYIGQRLQAHFFNEPICTPEEKWQTEEKWAVMKDGRSRAVKLFDSEFSANEFLVVQKDQDKLRVEHRPGHDMRCDRYCNVNQFCKQYNGRI
;
A
#
# COMPACT_ATOMS: atom_id res chain seq x y z
N SER A 1 18.30 9.02 -19.32
CA SER A 1 18.99 8.78 -20.60
C SER A 1 18.01 8.13 -21.54
N TYR A 2 17.77 8.73 -22.70
CA TYR A 2 16.99 8.12 -23.77
C TYR A 2 17.84 6.98 -24.37
N PRO A 3 17.27 5.84 -24.80
CA PRO A 3 18.07 4.69 -25.23
C PRO A 3 18.97 5.05 -26.43
N ASP A 4 20.23 4.61 -26.39
CA ASP A 4 21.28 4.92 -27.39
C ASP A 4 21.01 4.34 -28.79
N LYS A 5 20.03 3.43 -28.93
CA LYS A 5 19.67 2.80 -30.21
C LYS A 5 18.18 2.95 -30.48
N ALA A 6 17.86 3.48 -31.67
CA ALA A 6 16.49 3.66 -32.15
C ALA A 6 15.72 2.33 -32.37
N LEU A 7 16.45 1.21 -32.51
CA LEU A 7 15.92 -0.14 -32.68
C LEU A 7 16.74 -1.13 -31.87
N MET A 8 16.05 -1.95 -31.08
CA MET A 8 16.62 -3.10 -30.37
C MET A 8 15.98 -4.37 -30.93
N MET A 9 16.81 -5.29 -31.43
CA MET A 9 16.37 -6.62 -31.82
C MET A 9 16.57 -7.55 -30.64
N TYR A 10 15.48 -8.18 -30.20
CA TYR A 10 15.51 -9.22 -29.18
C TYR A 10 15.27 -10.56 -29.84
N GLU A 11 16.17 -11.52 -29.62
CA GLU A 11 15.92 -12.90 -29.99
C GLU A 11 15.00 -13.52 -28.95
N ILE A 12 13.78 -13.84 -29.37
CA ILE A 12 12.80 -14.57 -28.56
C ILE A 12 12.77 -16.00 -29.11
N PRO A 13 13.50 -16.95 -28.50
CA PRO A 13 13.52 -18.31 -28.99
C PRO A 13 12.15 -18.95 -28.82
N MET A 14 11.74 -19.73 -29.81
CA MET A 14 10.57 -20.59 -29.67
C MET A 14 10.90 -21.67 -28.65
N TRP A 15 10.04 -21.83 -27.64
CA TRP A 15 10.18 -22.92 -26.69
C TRP A 15 9.85 -24.26 -27.35
N ASP A 16 10.47 -25.32 -26.87
CA ASP A 16 10.01 -26.66 -27.20
C ASP A 16 8.62 -26.92 -26.57
N GLU A 17 7.97 -27.97 -27.05
CA GLU A 17 6.61 -28.31 -26.63
C GLU A 17 6.55 -28.66 -25.14
N GLU A 18 7.56 -29.38 -24.63
CA GLU A 18 7.63 -29.80 -23.23
C GLU A 18 7.75 -28.62 -22.25
N ILE A 19 8.65 -27.66 -22.51
CA ILE A 19 8.80 -26.45 -21.69
C ILE A 19 7.53 -25.61 -21.78
N THR A 20 6.92 -25.53 -22.96
CA THR A 20 5.68 -24.78 -23.16
C THR A 20 4.55 -25.36 -22.32
N GLU A 21 4.33 -26.67 -22.38
CA GLU A 21 3.30 -27.35 -21.58
C GLU A 21 3.56 -27.20 -20.08
N MET A 22 4.81 -27.40 -19.63
CA MET A 22 5.18 -27.23 -18.23
C MET A 22 4.89 -25.81 -17.75
N TYR A 23 5.27 -24.79 -18.52
CA TYR A 23 5.04 -23.40 -18.17
C TYR A 23 3.54 -23.09 -18.07
N ILE A 24 2.75 -23.51 -19.07
CA ILE A 24 1.29 -23.34 -19.05
C ILE A 24 0.70 -24.00 -17.80
N GLY A 25 1.11 -25.23 -17.48
CA GLY A 25 0.68 -25.95 -16.28
C GLY A 25 0.97 -25.18 -14.99
N GLN A 26 2.18 -24.63 -14.84
CA GLN A 26 2.55 -23.81 -13.69
C GLN A 26 1.69 -22.53 -13.58
N ARG A 27 1.40 -21.88 -14.71
CA ARG A 27 0.56 -20.67 -14.73
C ARG A 27 -0.88 -20.98 -14.35
N LEU A 28 -1.43 -22.11 -14.83
CA LEU A 28 -2.78 -22.56 -14.45
C LEU A 28 -2.84 -22.90 -12.96
N GLN A 29 -1.86 -23.63 -12.43
CA GLN A 29 -1.79 -23.91 -10.99
C GLN A 29 -1.76 -22.63 -10.17
N ALA A 30 -0.90 -21.68 -10.53
CA ALA A 30 -0.84 -20.39 -9.86
C ALA A 30 -2.16 -19.61 -9.96
N HIS A 31 -2.86 -19.69 -11.09
CA HIS A 31 -4.14 -19.02 -11.27
C HIS A 31 -5.27 -19.61 -10.42
N PHE A 32 -5.34 -20.94 -10.31
CA PHE A 32 -6.44 -21.62 -9.61
C PHE A 32 -6.22 -21.73 -8.10
N PHE A 33 -4.97 -21.87 -7.66
CA PHE A 33 -4.67 -22.23 -6.27
C PHE A 33 -3.99 -21.13 -5.46
N ASN A 34 -3.46 -20.07 -6.10
CA ASN A 34 -3.00 -18.91 -5.36
C ASN A 34 -4.08 -17.84 -5.39
N GLU A 35 -4.56 -17.45 -4.21
CA GLU A 35 -5.27 -16.18 -4.04
C GLU A 35 -4.20 -15.10 -3.78
N PRO A 36 -3.88 -14.22 -4.75
CA PRO A 36 -2.78 -13.29 -4.60
C PRO A 36 -3.19 -12.18 -3.63
N ILE A 37 -2.81 -12.36 -2.35
CA ILE A 37 -2.91 -11.31 -1.33
C ILE A 37 -1.66 -10.43 -1.46
N CYS A 38 -1.88 -9.13 -1.68
CA CYS A 38 -0.80 -8.16 -1.74
C CYS A 38 -0.26 -7.88 -0.33
N THR A 39 1.06 -7.84 -0.21
CA THR A 39 1.77 -7.42 1.01
C THR A 39 1.62 -5.91 1.27
N PRO A 40 1.87 -5.42 2.50
CA PRO A 40 1.87 -3.98 2.79
C PRO A 40 2.78 -3.16 1.88
N GLU A 41 3.97 -3.70 1.59
CA GLU A 41 4.93 -3.07 0.66
C GLU A 41 4.35 -2.98 -0.76
N GLU A 42 3.75 -4.07 -1.27
CA GLU A 42 3.13 -4.07 -2.59
C GLU A 42 1.92 -3.13 -2.68
N LYS A 43 1.18 -2.92 -1.59
CA LYS A 43 0.04 -1.98 -1.54
C LYS A 43 0.49 -0.52 -1.42
N TRP A 44 1.77 -0.27 -1.18
CA TRP A 44 2.31 1.03 -0.78
C TRP A 44 1.56 1.56 0.44
N GLN A 45 1.40 0.68 1.43
CA GLN A 45 0.67 0.98 2.65
C GLN A 45 1.40 2.05 3.45
N THR A 46 0.72 3.16 3.75
CA THR A 46 1.26 4.16 4.65
C THR A 46 0.99 3.76 6.10
N GLU A 47 1.89 4.11 7.00
CA GLU A 47 1.70 3.92 8.43
C GLU A 47 0.51 4.77 8.92
N GLU A 48 -0.23 4.23 9.88
CA GLU A 48 -1.19 5.03 10.64
C GLU A 48 -0.46 5.97 11.59
N LYS A 49 -1.04 7.15 11.83
CA LYS A 49 -0.48 8.18 12.71
C LYS A 49 -1.55 8.77 13.59
N TRP A 50 -1.16 9.21 14.78
CA TRP A 50 -2.00 10.00 15.67
C TRP A 50 -1.46 11.42 15.72
N ALA A 51 -2.27 12.37 15.28
CA ALA A 51 -1.92 13.78 15.21
C ALA A 51 -2.50 14.53 16.40
N VAL A 52 -1.64 15.16 17.20
CA VAL A 52 -2.09 16.10 18.22
C VAL A 52 -2.28 17.46 17.55
N MET A 53 -3.52 17.91 17.45
CA MET A 53 -3.94 19.16 16.82
C MET A 53 -4.24 20.21 17.88
N LYS A 54 -4.00 21.50 17.57
CA LYS A 54 -4.42 22.62 18.41
C LYS A 54 -5.54 23.39 17.70
N ASP A 55 -6.54 23.82 18.45
CA ASP A 55 -7.64 24.60 17.88
C ASP A 55 -7.15 25.86 17.16
N GLY A 56 -7.68 26.09 15.96
CA GLY A 56 -7.29 27.19 15.08
C GLY A 56 -5.98 26.97 14.30
N ARG A 57 -5.25 25.88 14.52
CA ARG A 57 -4.04 25.54 13.74
C ARG A 57 -4.34 24.48 12.68
N SER A 58 -3.92 24.74 11.44
CA SER A 58 -4.08 23.81 10.31
C SER A 58 -3.10 22.63 10.33
N ARG A 59 -1.96 22.76 11.01
CA ARG A 59 -0.93 21.72 11.13
C ARG A 59 -0.94 21.07 12.51
N ALA A 60 -0.58 19.80 12.55
CA ALA A 60 -0.35 19.07 13.78
C ALA A 60 0.76 19.74 14.62
N VAL A 61 0.58 19.73 15.94
CA VAL A 61 1.61 20.07 16.91
C VAL A 61 2.69 18.99 16.89
N LYS A 62 2.27 17.72 16.92
CA LYS A 62 3.15 16.56 16.84
C LYS A 62 2.39 15.35 16.30
N LEU A 63 3.12 14.44 15.65
CA LEU A 63 2.63 13.15 15.17
C LEU A 63 3.23 12.03 16.03
N PHE A 64 2.45 10.98 16.20
CA PHE A 64 2.80 9.81 16.99
C PHE A 64 2.42 8.52 16.23
N ASP A 65 3.11 7.44 16.58
CA ASP A 65 2.90 6.11 16.00
C ASP A 65 1.95 5.26 16.85
N SER A 66 1.45 5.79 17.98
CA SER A 66 0.45 5.14 18.81
C SER A 66 -0.47 6.15 19.47
N GLU A 67 -1.73 5.75 19.66
CA GLU A 67 -2.73 6.56 20.38
C GLU A 67 -2.28 6.87 21.81
N PHE A 68 -1.73 5.86 22.50
CA PHE A 68 -1.26 5.97 23.86
C PHE A 68 -0.22 7.09 24.02
N SER A 69 0.81 7.11 23.15
CA SER A 69 1.85 8.13 23.21
C SER A 69 1.35 9.53 22.85
N ALA A 70 0.35 9.64 21.97
CA ALA A 70 -0.31 10.90 21.68
C ALA A 70 -1.12 11.42 22.87
N ASN A 71 -1.83 10.55 23.58
CA ASN A 71 -2.59 10.89 24.77
C ASN A 71 -1.69 11.28 25.94
N GLU A 72 -0.62 10.54 26.20
CA GLU A 72 0.40 10.90 27.20
C GLU A 72 0.98 12.30 26.92
N PHE A 73 1.28 12.59 25.65
CA PHE A 73 1.75 13.91 25.26
C PHE A 73 0.70 14.99 25.49
N LEU A 74 -0.60 14.71 25.31
CA LEU A 74 -1.68 15.67 25.49
C LEU A 74 -1.86 16.05 26.97
N VAL A 75 -1.89 15.04 27.86
CA VAL A 75 -2.17 15.22 29.30
C VAL A 75 -1.09 16.07 30.00
N VAL A 76 0.15 16.02 29.54
CA VAL A 76 1.24 16.81 30.13
C VAL A 76 1.27 18.29 29.68
N GLN A 77 0.42 18.69 28.73
CA GLN A 77 0.43 20.05 28.19
C GLN A 77 -0.43 21.00 29.02
N LYS A 78 0.09 22.20 29.25
CA LYS A 78 -0.63 23.28 29.96
C LYS A 78 -1.90 23.74 29.24
N ASP A 79 -1.93 23.61 27.92
CA ASP A 79 -3.06 23.99 27.06
C ASP A 79 -3.88 22.77 26.61
N GLN A 80 -3.95 21.69 27.40
CA GLN A 80 -4.62 20.45 27.00
C GLN A 80 -6.06 20.66 26.53
N ASP A 81 -6.79 21.62 27.10
CA ASP A 81 -8.19 21.92 26.76
C ASP A 81 -8.37 22.45 25.32
N LYS A 82 -7.27 22.85 24.67
CA LYS A 82 -7.23 23.35 23.28
C LYS A 82 -6.56 22.34 22.34
N LEU A 83 -6.23 21.16 22.82
CA LEU A 83 -5.56 20.10 22.07
C LEU A 83 -6.52 18.92 21.88
N ARG A 84 -6.45 18.30 20.71
CA ARG A 84 -7.20 17.08 20.38
C ARG A 84 -6.32 16.08 19.66
N VAL A 85 -6.51 14.80 19.91
CA VAL A 85 -5.89 13.72 19.13
C VAL A 85 -6.79 13.40 17.94
N GLU A 86 -6.19 13.31 16.75
CA GLU A 86 -6.85 12.94 15.51
C GLU A 86 -6.15 11.70 14.95
N HIS A 87 -6.89 10.58 14.85
CA HIS A 87 -6.38 9.38 14.19
C HIS A 87 -6.37 9.59 12.68
N ARG A 88 -5.22 9.29 12.07
CA ARG A 88 -4.99 9.29 10.63
C ARG A 88 -4.70 7.86 10.23
N PRO A 89 -5.71 7.09 9.83
CA PRO A 89 -5.50 5.71 9.43
C PRO A 89 -4.54 5.65 8.25
N GLY A 90 -3.73 4.60 8.23
CA GLY A 90 -2.92 4.26 7.06
C GLY A 90 -3.81 4.02 5.84
N HIS A 91 -3.23 4.18 4.65
CA HIS A 91 -3.94 4.01 3.39
C HIS A 91 -3.12 3.18 2.42
N ASP A 92 -3.80 2.33 1.65
CA ASP A 92 -3.19 1.44 0.67
C ASP A 92 -3.11 2.15 -0.68
N MET A 93 -2.18 3.10 -0.81
CA MET A 93 -2.15 4.06 -1.93
C MET A 93 -2.22 3.40 -3.31
N ARG A 94 -1.61 2.22 -3.50
CA ARG A 94 -1.72 1.48 -4.76
C ARG A 94 -3.16 1.07 -5.04
N CYS A 95 -3.85 0.50 -4.06
CA CYS A 95 -5.22 0.02 -4.20
C CYS A 95 -6.18 1.17 -4.58
N ASP A 96 -6.02 2.32 -3.93
CA ASP A 96 -6.93 3.45 -4.09
C ASP A 96 -6.74 4.23 -5.39
N ARG A 97 -5.52 4.30 -5.93
CA ARG A 97 -5.21 5.20 -7.06
C ARG A 97 -4.61 4.54 -8.29
N TYR A 98 -3.98 3.37 -8.16
CA TYR A 98 -3.12 2.81 -9.20
C TYR A 98 -3.48 1.38 -9.62
N CYS A 99 -4.27 0.66 -8.83
CA CYS A 99 -4.63 -0.71 -9.11
C CYS A 99 -5.80 -0.79 -10.09
N ASN A 100 -5.52 -1.20 -11.33
CA ASN A 100 -6.51 -1.31 -12.41
C ASN A 100 -7.63 -2.35 -12.17
N VAL A 101 -7.48 -3.19 -11.14
CA VAL A 101 -8.42 -4.29 -10.83
C VAL A 101 -9.00 -4.16 -9.41
N ASN A 102 -8.85 -3.01 -8.75
CA ASN A 102 -9.31 -2.79 -7.38
C ASN A 102 -10.81 -3.12 -7.19
N GLN A 103 -11.65 -2.80 -8.17
CA GLN A 103 -13.09 -3.09 -8.16
C GLN A 103 -13.42 -4.58 -8.06
N PHE A 104 -12.52 -5.46 -8.50
CA PHE A 104 -12.67 -6.92 -8.42
C PHE A 104 -11.85 -7.54 -7.29
N CYS A 105 -11.01 -6.75 -6.62
CA CYS A 105 -10.10 -7.22 -5.59
C CYS A 105 -10.87 -7.50 -4.29
N LYS A 106 -10.88 -8.75 -3.84
CA LYS A 106 -11.54 -9.11 -2.57
C LYS A 106 -10.82 -8.51 -1.35
N GLN A 107 -9.48 -8.41 -1.39
CA GLN A 107 -8.66 -7.83 -0.32
C GLN A 107 -9.03 -6.38 -0.05
N TYR A 108 -9.14 -5.58 -1.12
CA TYR A 108 -9.47 -4.15 -1.00
C TYR A 108 -10.96 -3.93 -0.65
N ASN A 109 -11.85 -4.77 -1.17
CA ASN A 109 -13.29 -4.68 -0.91
C ASN A 109 -13.73 -5.26 0.45
N GLY A 110 -12.80 -5.67 1.32
CA GLY A 110 -13.11 -6.24 2.64
C GLY A 110 -13.85 -7.57 2.61
N ARG A 111 -13.67 -8.37 1.54
CA ARG A 111 -14.25 -9.72 1.37
C ARG A 111 -13.24 -10.84 1.64
N ILE A 112 -12.10 -10.48 2.24
CA ILE A 112 -11.06 -11.38 2.77
C ILE A 112 -10.95 -11.10 4.25
#